data_AF-A0A972V5X3-F1
#
_entry.id   AF-A0A972V5X3-F1
#
_cell.length_a   1.000
_cell.length_b   1.000
_cell.length_c   1.000
_cell.angle_alpha   90.00
_cell.angle_beta   90.00
_cell.angle_gamma   90.00
#
_symmetry.space_group_name_H-M   'P 1'
#
loop_
_entity.id
_entity.type
_entity.pdbx_description
1 polymer ?
#
loop_
_entity_poly.entity_id
_entity_poly.type
_entity_poly.pdbx_seq_one_letter_code
_entity_poly.pdbx_strand_id
1 'polypeptide(L)' 'MPTHAERRPLPFAPDILFDLVADVERYPEFLPWCVATRVRRKTEDGFEADMTIGFKVFRESFTSRVKLN' A
#
# COMPACT_ATOMS: atom_id res chain seq x y z
N MET A 1 15.92 -9.23 -7.53
CA MET A 1 14.85 -8.25 -7.78
C MET A 1 15.46 -6.85 -7.74
N PRO A 2 15.19 -5.98 -8.72
CA PRO A 2 15.61 -4.59 -8.63
C PRO A 2 14.93 -3.92 -7.43
N THR A 3 15.66 -3.07 -6.72
CA THR A 3 15.14 -2.27 -5.60
C THR A 3 15.14 -0.81 -6.02
N HIS A 4 14.07 -0.09 -5.70
CA HIS A 4 13.95 1.35 -5.90
C HIS A 4 13.76 2.03 -4.55
N ALA A 5 14.45 3.15 -4.32
CA ALA A 5 14.35 3.93 -3.11
C ALA A 5 14.37 5.43 -3.46
N GLU A 6 13.48 6.19 -2.83
CA GLU A 6 13.37 7.63 -3.00
C GLU A 6 13.21 8.30 -1.63
N ARG A 7 13.78 9.51 -1.49
CA ARG A 7 13.61 10.36 -0.30
C ARG A 7 13.28 11.78 -0.75
N ARG A 8 12.25 12.36 -0.17
CA ARG A 8 11.83 13.75 -0.43
C ARG A 8 11.41 14.43 0.87
N PRO A 9 11.76 15.71 1.08
CA PRO A 9 11.14 16.51 2.13
C PRO A 9 9.69 16.81 1.75
N LEU A 10 8.78 16.66 2.70
CA LEU A 10 7.35 16.94 2.52
C LEU A 10 6.87 17.89 3.62
N PRO A 11 5.98 18.86 3.33
CA PRO A 11 5.48 19.82 4.31
C PRO A 11 4.33 19.23 5.15
N PHE A 12 4.45 17.98 5.58
CA PHE A 12 3.43 17.27 6.36
C PHE A 12 4.04 16.65 7.61
N ALA A 13 3.27 16.58 8.69
CA ALA A 13 3.68 15.88 9.90
C ALA A 13 3.86 14.37 9.62
N PRO A 14 4.84 13.70 10.26
CA PRO A 14 5.07 12.26 10.07
C PRO A 14 3.83 11.41 10.30
N ASP A 15 3.03 11.69 11.34
CA ASP A 15 1.84 10.92 11.69
C ASP A 15 0.78 10.97 10.58
N ILE A 16 0.59 12.12 9.93
CA ILE A 16 -0.35 12.27 8.80
C ILE A 16 0.07 11.39 7.62
N LEU A 17 1.38 11.35 7.33
CA LEU A 17 1.90 10.51 6.24
C LEU A 17 1.83 9.03 6.60
N PHE A 18 2.08 8.69 7.87
CA PHE A 18 1.94 7.32 8.36
C PHE A 18 0.49 6.84 8.21
N ASP A 19 -0.48 7.61 8.69
CA ASP A 19 -1.90 7.26 8.61
C ASP A 19 -2.37 7.09 7.16
N LEU A 20 -1.92 7.98 6.25
CA LEU A 20 -2.20 7.88 4.81
C LEU A 20 -1.68 6.57 4.20
N VAL A 21 -0.48 6.14 4.58
CA VAL A 21 0.17 4.92 4.04
C VAL A 21 -0.33 3.65 4.76
N ALA A 22 -0.70 3.74 6.02
CA ALA A 22 -1.24 2.61 6.78
C ALA A 22 -2.64 2.20 6.29
N ASP A 23 -3.43 3.15 5.76
CA ASP A 23 -4.78 2.93 5.24
C ASP A 23 -4.78 2.37 3.80
N VAL A 24 -4.26 1.15 3.65
CA VAL A 24 -4.10 0.49 2.35
C VAL A 24 -5.42 0.20 1.63
N GLU A 25 -6.53 0.09 2.36
CA GLU A 25 -7.85 -0.22 1.78
C GLU A 25 -8.35 0.91 0.90
N ARG A 26 -7.90 2.14 1.16
CA ARG A 26 -8.25 3.34 0.39
C ARG A 26 -7.34 3.60 -0.79
N TYR A 27 -6.27 2.83 -0.96
CA TYR A 27 -5.35 3.01 -2.10
C TYR A 27 -6.04 3.03 -3.47
N PRO A 28 -7.08 2.22 -3.75
CA PRO A 28 -7.81 2.31 -5.02
C PRO A 28 -8.49 3.66 -5.27
N GLU A 29 -8.72 4.49 -4.24
CA GLU A 29 -9.34 5.81 -4.38
C GLU A 29 -8.38 6.84 -5.01
N PHE A 30 -7.06 6.67 -4.82
CA PHE A 30 -6.10 7.73 -5.14
C PHE A 30 -4.80 7.26 -5.81
N LEU A 31 -4.39 5.99 -5.66
CA LEU A 31 -3.18 5.50 -6.33
C LEU A 31 -3.50 5.10 -7.77
N PRO A 32 -2.77 5.64 -8.75
CA PRO A 32 -2.90 5.16 -10.12
C PRO A 32 -2.54 3.68 -10.18
N TRP A 33 -3.27 2.94 -11.02
CA TRP A 33 -3.06 1.50 -11.27
C TRP A 33 -3.43 0.56 -10.10
N CYS A 34 -3.67 1.05 -8.89
CA CYS A 34 -4.21 0.24 -7.80
C CYS A 34 -5.70 0.00 -8.06
N VAL A 35 -6.07 -1.21 -8.50
CA VAL A 35 -7.46 -1.50 -8.86
C VAL A 35 -8.28 -1.98 -7.68
N ALA A 36 -7.65 -2.71 -6.75
CA ALA A 36 -8.31 -3.20 -5.55
C ALA A 36 -7.27 -3.47 -4.47
N THR A 37 -7.69 -3.24 -3.22
CA THR A 37 -6.97 -3.70 -2.04
C THR A 37 -7.95 -4.43 -1.13
N ARG A 38 -7.51 -5.49 -0.46
CA ARG A 38 -8.30 -6.22 0.52
C ARG A 38 -7.42 -6.68 1.68
N VAL A 39 -7.75 -6.26 2.89
CA VAL A 39 -7.15 -6.84 4.10
C VAL A 39 -7.75 -8.22 4.33
N ARG A 40 -6.87 -9.25 4.41
CA ARG A 40 -7.27 -10.64 4.63
C ARG A 40 -7.43 -10.95 6.11
N ARG A 41 -6.45 -10.53 6.91
CA ARG A 41 -6.43 -10.70 8.37
C ARG A 41 -5.51 -9.69 9.03
N LYS A 42 -5.83 -9.34 10.27
CA LYS A 42 -4.97 -8.54 11.15
C LYS A 42 -4.03 -9.48 11.92
N THR A 43 -2.81 -9.01 12.19
CA THR A 43 -1.82 -9.64 13.06
C THR A 43 -1.56 -8.74 14.27
N GLU A 44 -0.74 -9.19 15.21
CA GLU A 44 -0.37 -8.39 16.38
C GLU A 44 0.39 -7.10 16.00
N ASP A 45 1.19 -7.16 14.93
CA ASP A 45 2.07 -6.10 14.45
C ASP A 45 1.65 -5.47 13.11
N GLY A 46 0.45 -5.78 12.60
CA GLY A 46 0.00 -5.30 11.29
C GLY A 46 -1.09 -6.15 10.66
N PHE A 47 -0.92 -6.52 9.39
CA PHE A 47 -1.93 -7.27 8.64
C PHE A 47 -1.36 -7.98 7.39
N GLU A 48 -2.14 -8.91 6.84
CA GLU A 48 -1.93 -9.44 5.50
C GLU A 48 -2.98 -8.86 4.54
N ALA A 49 -2.54 -8.37 3.39
CA ALA A 49 -3.41 -7.77 2.39
C ALA A 49 -3.09 -8.27 0.99
N ASP A 50 -4.13 -8.38 0.17
CA ASP A 50 -4.02 -8.57 -1.28
C ASP A 50 -4.16 -7.21 -1.96
N MET A 51 -3.23 -6.90 -2.87
CA MET A 51 -3.29 -5.70 -3.71
C MET A 51 -3.26 -6.11 -5.18
N THR A 52 -4.21 -5.58 -5.95
CA THR A 52 -4.31 -5.81 -7.38
C THR A 52 -3.85 -4.58 -8.16
N ILE A 53 -2.82 -4.74 -8.97
CA ILE A 53 -2.30 -3.71 -9.87
C ILE A 53 -2.81 -3.98 -11.28
N GLY A 54 -3.30 -2.94 -11.95
CA GLY A 54 -3.81 -2.98 -13.32
C GLY A 54 -3.12 -1.94 -14.19
N PHE A 55 -2.50 -2.39 -15.28
CA PHE A 55 -1.90 -1.51 -16.27
C PHE A 55 -2.15 -2.03 -17.69
N LYS A 56 -2.92 -1.26 -18.48
CA LYS A 56 -3.39 -1.66 -19.81
C LYS A 56 -4.09 -3.03 -19.76
N VAL A 57 -3.55 -4.04 -20.44
CA VAL A 57 -4.08 -5.41 -20.48
C VAL A 57 -3.57 -6.28 -19.34
N PHE A 58 -2.63 -5.78 -18.53
CA PHE A 58 -2.05 -6.53 -17.42
C PHE A 58 -2.83 -6.30 -16.14
N ARG A 59 -3.10 -7.39 -15.41
CA ARG A 59 -3.67 -7.37 -14.08
C ARG A 59 -2.97 -8.44 -13.25
N GLU A 60 -2.38 -8.02 -12.13
CA GLU A 60 -1.65 -8.92 -11.24
C GLU A 60 -2.04 -8.63 -9.79
N SER A 61 -2.14 -9.68 -8.98
CA SER A 61 -2.47 -9.59 -7.56
C SER A 61 -1.34 -10.13 -6.72
N PHE A 62 -0.94 -9.38 -5.70
CA PHE A 62 0.11 -9.74 -4.78
C PHE A 62 -0.43 -9.81 -3.36
N THR A 63 -0.12 -10.89 -2.65
CA THR A 63 -0.34 -10.97 -1.20
C THR A 63 0.90 -10.47 -0.49
N SER A 64 0.72 -9.49 0.39
CA SER A 64 1.79 -8.91 1.19
C SER A 64 1.48 -8.99 2.69
N ARG A 65 2.54 -9.12 3.50
CA ARG A 65 2.48 -8.92 4.95
C ARG A 65 2.98 -7.52 5.26
N VAL A 66 2.13 -6.70 5.83
CA VAL A 66 2.41 -5.33 6.23
C VAL A 66 2.62 -5.27 7.73
N LYS A 67 3.65 -4.55 8.16
CA LYS A 67 3.93 -4.25 9.57
C LYS A 67 3.73 -2.77 9.82
N LEU A 68 3.13 -2.44 10.95
CA LEU A 68 2.88 -1.07 11.41
C LEU A 68 3.75 -0.86 12.65
N ASN A 69 4.82 -0.06 12.52
CA ASN A 69 5.82 0.11 13.56
C ASN A 69 6.49 1.48 13.50
#